data_AF-A0A972D4D2-F1
#
_entry.id   AF-A0A972D4D2-F1
#
_cell.length_a   1.000
_cell.length_b   1.000
_cell.length_c   1.000
_cell.angle_alpha   90.00
_cell.angle_beta   90.00
_cell.angle_gamma   90.00
#
_symmetry.space_group_name_H-M   'P 1'
#
loop_
_entity.id
_entity.type
_entity.pdbx_description
1 polymer ?
#
loop_
_entity_poly.entity_id
_entity_poly.type
_entity_poly.pdbx_seq_one_letter_code
_entity_poly.pdbx_strand_id
1 'polypeptide(L)'
;MEPRAHSVVMDEEKCKGCTNCIKRCPTEAIRVRGGKAFILTERCIDCGECIRTCENHAKKAVADSLETLQQYKYRVALPAPSLYAQFKSEKPEKILAALSQLGFDEIYEVAYAAELTTCAIQQYIRDYREAHGAEAYPLISSSCPVVTRLIQVRFPSLLPNLIPVDPPYITAAKFFLRQRLPALNLSREQVGVFFITPCPAKITDLNNYGKQLVDGAIPINVLFGKVNQLLFRKGDSPSVRESSGVGIGWARAGGENFAVKSENAMAVDGIQNVVALLEEIEMDKLQDIEYIEAMACPQGCVGGALTVENPFVARVMIRKLATQYGDQILPAKVKALYKELTKEQPRFFIHDQVIPAKPVLKLDGDLTKAITKLNQLEEIVTKLPGIDCGACGSPTCRSLAEDIVQNNAQLTDCIIILREQLEELAQRLLVLAQIRPPAMGWETGRKGEKNDPEGIGRGD
;
A
#
# COMPACT_ATOMS: atom_id res chain seq x y z
N MET A 1 8.66 -18.38 11.01
CA MET A 1 8.82 -17.37 9.94
C MET A 1 9.21 -16.08 10.66
N GLU A 2 10.43 -15.57 10.46
CA GLU A 2 10.87 -14.37 11.17
C GLU A 2 9.93 -13.19 10.84
N PRO A 3 9.60 -12.33 11.83
CA PRO A 3 8.74 -11.18 11.60
C PRO A 3 9.42 -10.22 10.61
N ARG A 4 8.67 -9.84 9.56
CA ARG A 4 9.12 -8.90 8.52
C ARG A 4 9.42 -7.54 9.16
N ALA A 5 10.56 -6.94 8.83
CA ALA A 5 10.86 -5.58 9.26
C ALA A 5 9.97 -4.59 8.50
N HIS A 6 8.93 -4.05 9.14
CA HIS A 6 8.02 -3.07 8.55
C HIS A 6 8.60 -1.66 8.57
N SER A 7 8.30 -0.88 7.54
CA SER A 7 8.75 0.52 7.45
C SER A 7 7.68 1.49 7.94
N VAL A 8 6.40 1.13 7.89
CA VAL A 8 5.33 1.97 8.44
C VAL A 8 5.23 1.76 9.95
N VAL A 9 5.52 2.81 10.72
CA VAL A 9 5.47 2.80 12.18
C VAL A 9 4.56 3.89 12.70
N MET A 10 4.14 3.72 13.95
CA MET A 10 3.34 4.70 14.67
C MET A 10 4.20 5.42 15.73
N ASP A 11 3.98 6.73 15.86
CA ASP A 11 4.42 7.57 16.96
C ASP A 11 3.29 7.64 17.99
N GLU A 12 3.44 6.93 19.10
CA GLU A 12 2.41 6.77 20.14
C GLU A 12 2.05 8.10 20.79
N GLU A 13 3.01 8.98 21.01
CA GLU A 13 2.82 10.28 21.66
C GLU A 13 1.87 11.19 20.87
N LYS A 14 2.01 11.17 19.54
CA LYS A 14 1.15 11.95 18.63
C LYS A 14 -0.21 11.31 18.41
N CYS A 15 -0.36 10.02 18.65
CA CYS A 15 -1.60 9.31 18.38
C CYS A 15 -2.71 9.72 19.37
N LYS A 16 -3.87 10.13 18.83
CA LYS A 16 -5.07 10.50 19.62
C LYS A 16 -6.20 9.45 19.58
N GLY A 17 -5.98 8.30 18.96
CA GLY A 17 -7.01 7.24 18.91
C GLY A 17 -8.26 7.58 18.10
N CYS A 18 -8.21 8.56 17.18
CA CYS A 18 -9.38 9.07 16.46
C CYS A 18 -10.04 8.10 15.46
N THR A 19 -9.58 6.85 15.35
CA THR A 19 -10.12 5.78 14.46
C THR A 19 -10.10 6.05 12.94
N ASN A 20 -9.68 7.21 12.44
CA ASN A 20 -9.71 7.47 11.00
C ASN A 20 -8.85 6.46 10.19
N CYS A 21 -7.70 6.07 10.72
CA CYS A 21 -6.80 5.13 10.05
C CYS A 21 -7.34 3.69 9.94
N ILE A 22 -8.21 3.24 10.87
CA ILE A 22 -8.76 1.88 10.81
C ILE A 22 -9.70 1.71 9.61
N LYS A 23 -10.46 2.76 9.25
CA LYS A 23 -11.41 2.77 8.13
C LYS A 23 -10.74 2.80 6.75
N ARG A 24 -9.46 3.19 6.69
CA ARG A 24 -8.73 3.35 5.43
C ARG A 24 -7.75 2.21 5.16
N CYS A 25 -7.51 1.34 6.15
CA CYS A 25 -6.57 0.24 5.99
C CYS A 25 -7.18 -0.88 5.12
N PRO A 26 -6.62 -1.17 3.93
CA PRO A 26 -7.21 -2.11 2.95
C PRO A 26 -7.18 -3.58 3.40
N THR A 27 -6.37 -3.89 4.40
CA THR A 27 -6.20 -5.23 4.99
C THR A 27 -6.66 -5.29 6.43
N GLU A 28 -7.39 -4.26 6.91
CA GLU A 28 -7.90 -4.20 8.29
C GLU A 28 -6.79 -4.42 9.34
N ALA A 29 -5.56 -3.98 9.05
CA ALA A 29 -4.38 -4.23 9.88
C ALA A 29 -4.28 -3.31 11.10
N ILE A 30 -5.18 -2.34 11.25
CA ILE A 30 -5.09 -1.35 12.33
C ILE A 30 -6.25 -1.58 13.30
N ARG A 31 -5.95 -1.50 14.60
CA ARG A 31 -6.91 -1.46 15.69
C ARG A 31 -6.66 -0.22 16.54
N VAL A 32 -7.65 0.23 17.28
CA VAL A 32 -7.53 1.25 18.33
C VAL A 32 -7.97 0.65 19.66
N ARG A 33 -7.09 0.67 20.66
CA ARG A 33 -7.35 0.20 22.03
C ARG A 33 -6.64 1.14 23.01
N GLY A 34 -7.24 1.36 24.18
CA GLY A 34 -6.67 2.27 25.19
C GLY A 34 -6.39 3.69 24.66
N GLY A 35 -7.18 4.16 23.69
CA GLY A 35 -6.98 5.47 23.06
C GLY A 35 -5.80 5.58 22.08
N LYS A 36 -5.14 4.47 21.75
CA LYS A 36 -4.01 4.44 20.81
C LYS A 36 -4.25 3.42 19.69
N ALA A 37 -3.81 3.75 18.48
CA ALA A 37 -3.81 2.80 17.38
C ALA A 37 -2.67 1.78 17.56
N PHE A 38 -2.77 0.61 16.96
CA PHE A 38 -1.63 -0.28 16.76
C PHE A 38 -1.79 -1.04 15.44
N ILE A 39 -0.69 -1.59 14.93
CA ILE A 39 -0.64 -2.25 13.62
C ILE A 39 -0.39 -3.74 13.84
N LEU A 40 -1.32 -4.57 13.38
CA LEU A 40 -1.17 -6.01 13.20
C LEU A 40 -0.18 -6.25 12.05
N THR A 41 1.07 -6.49 12.41
CA THR A 41 2.21 -6.54 11.46
C THR A 41 1.98 -7.54 10.33
N GLU A 42 1.42 -8.70 10.63
CA GLU A 42 1.14 -9.79 9.71
C GLU A 42 0.13 -9.43 8.62
N ARG A 43 -0.76 -8.45 8.82
CA ARG A 43 -1.67 -7.92 7.78
C ARG A 43 -1.18 -6.65 7.11
N CYS A 44 -0.17 -5.98 7.67
CA CYS A 44 0.30 -4.72 7.11
C CYS A 44 1.03 -4.97 5.79
N ILE A 45 0.57 -4.30 4.73
CA ILE A 45 1.22 -4.34 3.40
C ILE A 45 2.12 -3.13 3.15
N ASP A 46 2.31 -2.27 4.17
CA ASP A 46 3.05 -1.00 4.11
C ASP A 46 2.59 -0.04 2.99
N CYS A 47 1.28 0.01 2.71
CA CYS A 47 0.74 0.90 1.66
C CYS A 47 0.89 2.39 1.98
N GLY A 48 1.02 2.74 3.27
CA GLY A 48 1.15 4.13 3.72
C GLY A 48 -0.17 4.92 3.73
N GLU A 49 -1.33 4.29 3.52
CA GLU A 49 -2.63 4.99 3.58
C GLU A 49 -2.89 5.58 4.97
N CYS A 50 -2.44 4.89 6.02
CA CYS A 50 -2.49 5.40 7.39
C CYS A 50 -1.55 6.59 7.64
N ILE A 51 -0.47 6.75 6.86
CA ILE A 51 0.38 7.95 6.89
C ILE A 51 -0.36 9.11 6.25
N ARG A 52 -0.96 8.90 5.07
CA ARG A 52 -1.69 9.92 4.31
C ARG A 52 -2.89 10.50 5.07
N THR A 53 -3.65 9.66 5.77
CA THR A 53 -4.92 10.06 6.40
C THR A 53 -4.78 10.57 7.85
N CYS A 54 -3.59 10.47 8.45
CA CYS A 54 -3.40 10.82 9.86
C CYS A 54 -3.16 12.33 10.04
N GLU A 55 -4.22 13.04 10.44
CA GLU A 55 -4.16 14.48 10.75
C GLU A 55 -3.22 14.83 11.91
N ASN A 56 -2.98 13.88 12.81
CA ASN A 56 -2.04 14.06 13.93
C ASN A 56 -0.58 13.77 13.55
N HIS A 57 -0.30 13.39 12.30
CA HIS A 57 1.03 12.97 11.83
C HIS A 57 1.69 11.89 12.72
N ALA A 58 0.86 11.04 13.33
CA ALA A 58 1.28 9.97 14.24
C ALA A 58 1.76 8.70 13.52
N LYS A 59 1.84 8.69 12.19
CA LYS A 59 2.32 7.55 11.41
C LYS A 59 3.40 8.06 10.45
N LYS A 60 4.49 7.31 10.35
CA LYS A 60 5.65 7.69 9.52
C LYS A 60 6.29 6.46 8.89
N ALA A 61 7.03 6.69 7.82
CA ALA A 61 7.93 5.69 7.27
C ALA A 61 9.29 5.81 7.97
N VAL A 62 9.82 4.71 8.48
CA VAL A 62 11.22 4.59 8.90
C VAL A 62 12.04 4.34 7.65
N ALA A 63 13.04 5.19 7.43
CA ALA A 63 13.85 5.21 6.21
C ALA A 63 15.23 5.77 6.53
N ASP A 64 16.15 5.65 5.58
CA ASP A 64 17.47 6.25 5.67
C ASP A 64 17.41 7.77 5.49
N SER A 65 18.35 8.46 6.12
CA SER A 65 18.53 9.90 5.96
C SER A 65 19.72 10.21 5.05
N LEU A 66 19.87 11.47 4.67
CA LEU A 66 21.06 11.93 3.93
C LEU A 66 22.35 11.81 4.76
N GLU A 67 22.26 11.69 6.08
CA GLU A 67 23.44 11.53 6.95
C GLU A 67 24.07 10.15 6.76
N THR A 68 23.24 9.13 6.44
CA THR A 68 23.71 7.76 6.13
C THR A 68 24.70 7.74 4.96
N LEU A 69 24.64 8.72 4.05
CA LEU A 69 25.56 8.81 2.91
C LEU A 69 27.03 8.91 3.35
N GLN A 70 27.31 9.46 4.54
CA GLN A 70 28.68 9.65 5.04
C GLN A 70 29.41 8.33 5.34
N GLN A 71 28.68 7.21 5.42
CA GLN A 71 29.22 5.88 5.65
C GLN A 71 29.92 5.29 4.42
N TYR A 72 29.70 5.88 3.23
CA TYR A 72 30.14 5.34 1.95
C TYR A 72 31.14 6.27 1.26
N LYS A 73 32.11 5.68 0.55
CA LYS A 73 33.10 6.43 -0.24
C LYS A 73 32.54 6.89 -1.57
N TYR A 74 31.63 6.11 -2.16
CA TYR A 74 30.98 6.42 -3.42
C TYR A 74 29.47 6.22 -3.28
N ARG A 75 28.69 7.21 -3.66
CA ARG A 75 27.27 7.30 -3.32
C ARG A 75 26.46 7.41 -4.60
N VAL A 76 25.56 6.45 -4.81
CA VAL A 76 24.73 6.38 -6.02
C VAL A 76 23.28 6.63 -5.67
N ALA A 77 22.66 7.57 -6.38
CA ALA A 77 21.23 7.81 -6.29
C ALA A 77 20.49 7.05 -7.39
N LEU A 78 19.43 6.33 -7.00
CA LEU A 78 18.44 5.75 -7.90
C LEU A 78 17.13 6.55 -7.79
N PRO A 79 16.96 7.67 -8.53
CA PRO A 79 15.74 8.46 -8.45
C PRO A 79 14.56 7.76 -9.13
N ALA A 80 13.47 7.54 -8.37
CA ALA A 80 12.20 7.13 -8.96
C ALA A 80 11.69 8.19 -9.97
N PRO A 81 11.06 7.77 -11.08
CA PRO A 81 10.56 8.71 -12.10
C PRO A 81 9.51 9.70 -11.53
N SER A 82 8.80 9.30 -10.46
CA SER A 82 7.84 10.17 -9.76
C SER A 82 8.47 11.41 -9.13
N LEU A 83 9.80 11.42 -8.88
CA LEU A 83 10.54 12.57 -8.38
C LEU A 83 10.43 13.78 -9.32
N TYR A 84 10.41 13.54 -10.64
CA TYR A 84 10.36 14.60 -11.64
C TYR A 84 9.06 15.40 -11.61
N ALA A 85 8.01 14.86 -10.98
CA ALA A 85 6.71 15.50 -10.86
C ALA A 85 6.54 16.34 -9.58
N GLN A 86 7.56 16.34 -8.71
CA GLN A 86 7.44 16.96 -7.38
C GLN A 86 7.86 18.42 -7.39
N PHE A 87 8.57 18.87 -8.42
CA PHE A 87 9.08 20.24 -8.55
C PHE A 87 8.41 20.93 -9.73
N LYS A 88 7.63 21.98 -9.45
CA LYS A 88 6.81 22.66 -10.45
C LYS A 88 7.67 23.25 -11.57
N SER A 89 7.37 22.87 -12.81
CA SER A 89 7.97 23.44 -14.03
C SER A 89 9.48 23.29 -14.17
N GLU A 90 10.09 22.35 -13.46
CA GLU A 90 11.52 22.07 -13.58
C GLU A 90 11.82 20.91 -14.51
N LYS A 91 13.01 20.95 -15.12
CA LYS A 91 13.50 19.90 -16.02
C LYS A 91 14.13 18.77 -15.21
N PRO A 92 13.94 17.49 -15.60
CA PRO A 92 14.60 16.35 -14.96
C PRO A 92 16.10 16.56 -14.78
N GLU A 93 16.81 17.10 -15.78
CA GLU A 93 18.24 17.35 -15.75
C GLU A 93 18.67 18.23 -14.56
N LYS A 94 17.89 19.26 -14.23
CA LYS A 94 18.17 20.12 -13.07
C LYS A 94 17.92 19.42 -11.74
N ILE A 95 16.89 18.58 -11.68
CA ILE A 95 16.57 17.79 -10.49
C ILE A 95 17.70 16.78 -10.23
N LEU A 96 18.18 16.11 -11.27
CA LEU A 96 19.33 15.21 -11.20
C LEU A 96 20.60 15.95 -10.77
N ALA A 97 20.88 17.11 -11.37
CA ALA A 97 22.00 17.95 -10.96
C ALA A 97 21.94 18.37 -9.48
N ALA A 98 20.74 18.68 -8.97
CA ALA A 98 20.54 18.97 -7.56
C ALA A 98 20.84 17.77 -6.65
N LEU A 99 20.51 16.53 -7.07
CA LEU A 99 20.91 15.33 -6.31
C LEU A 99 22.44 15.20 -6.24
N SER A 100 23.16 15.49 -7.32
CA SER A 100 24.63 15.47 -7.31
C SER A 100 25.19 16.46 -6.26
N GLN A 101 24.61 17.67 -6.19
CA GLN A 101 24.98 18.69 -5.21
C GLN A 101 24.59 18.33 -3.76
N LEU A 102 23.67 17.37 -3.54
CA LEU A 102 23.36 16.84 -2.22
C LEU A 102 24.36 15.80 -1.71
N GLY A 103 25.35 15.43 -2.54
CA GLY A 103 26.41 14.51 -2.16
C GLY A 103 26.30 13.13 -2.79
N PHE A 104 25.55 12.97 -3.88
CA PHE A 104 25.63 11.77 -4.71
C PHE A 104 26.70 11.94 -5.78
N ASP A 105 27.56 10.94 -5.93
CA ASP A 105 28.64 10.94 -6.93
C ASP A 105 28.13 10.57 -8.32
N GLU A 106 27.09 9.73 -8.38
CA GLU A 106 26.52 9.24 -9.63
C GLU A 106 25.02 8.99 -9.51
N ILE A 107 24.32 9.13 -10.62
CA ILE A 107 22.87 9.00 -10.66
C ILE A 107 22.48 8.01 -11.74
N TYR A 108 21.77 6.96 -11.33
CA TYR A 108 21.21 5.96 -12.21
C TYR A 108 19.69 6.08 -12.20
N GLU A 109 19.15 6.70 -13.23
CA GLU A 109 17.71 6.94 -13.32
C GLU A 109 16.91 5.64 -13.28
N VAL A 110 15.93 5.54 -12.38
CA VAL A 110 15.01 4.39 -12.37
C VAL A 110 14.07 4.45 -13.59
N ALA A 111 13.82 5.65 -14.13
CA ALA A 111 13.19 5.83 -15.45
C ALA A 111 13.99 5.11 -16.55
N TYR A 112 15.33 5.23 -16.50
CA TYR A 112 16.33 4.41 -17.18
C TYR A 112 15.93 2.94 -17.30
N ALA A 113 15.98 2.33 -16.11
CA ALA A 113 15.73 0.93 -15.90
C ALA A 113 14.29 0.50 -16.20
N ALA A 114 13.29 1.39 -16.08
CA ALA A 114 11.90 1.09 -16.43
C ALA A 114 11.74 0.75 -17.92
N GLU A 115 12.55 1.35 -18.79
CA GLU A 115 12.54 1.04 -20.23
C GLU A 115 13.11 -0.36 -20.52
N LEU A 116 14.15 -0.76 -19.79
CA LEU A 116 14.71 -2.11 -19.84
C LEU A 116 13.73 -3.14 -19.25
N THR A 117 13.13 -2.84 -18.10
CA THR A 117 12.07 -3.66 -17.50
C THR A 117 10.88 -3.79 -18.45
N THR A 118 10.51 -2.75 -19.21
CA THR A 118 9.45 -2.84 -20.23
C THR A 118 9.80 -3.89 -21.29
N CYS A 119 11.05 -3.95 -21.75
CA CYS A 119 11.49 -5.00 -22.69
C CYS A 119 11.38 -6.41 -22.08
N ALA A 120 11.71 -6.54 -20.78
CA ALA A 120 11.57 -7.81 -20.06
C ALA A 120 10.10 -8.26 -19.96
N ILE A 121 9.19 -7.34 -19.63
CA ILE A 121 7.75 -7.63 -19.57
C ILE A 121 7.21 -8.02 -20.95
N GLN A 122 7.57 -7.27 -22.00
CA GLN A 122 7.17 -7.60 -23.38
C GLN A 122 7.63 -9.00 -23.80
N GLN A 123 8.87 -9.37 -23.45
CA GLN A 123 9.39 -10.70 -23.72
C GLN A 123 8.62 -11.75 -22.93
N TYR A 124 8.42 -11.53 -21.63
CA TYR A 124 7.71 -12.46 -20.77
C TYR A 124 6.27 -12.73 -21.25
N ILE A 125 5.52 -11.68 -21.60
CA ILE A 125 4.14 -11.83 -22.12
C ILE A 125 4.13 -12.66 -23.40
N ARG A 126 5.07 -12.40 -24.34
CA ARG A 126 5.18 -13.20 -25.58
C ARG A 126 5.46 -14.67 -25.29
N ASP A 127 6.48 -14.94 -24.47
CA ASP A 127 6.91 -16.29 -24.15
C ASP A 127 5.80 -17.05 -23.39
N TYR A 128 5.07 -16.35 -22.51
CA TYR A 128 3.94 -16.91 -21.79
C TYR A 128 2.78 -17.27 -22.72
N ARG A 129 2.45 -16.38 -23.66
CA ARG A 129 1.42 -16.59 -24.69
C ARG A 129 1.73 -17.81 -25.56
N GLU A 130 3.00 -17.98 -25.96
CA GLU A 130 3.46 -19.13 -26.74
C GLU A 130 3.37 -20.44 -25.94
N ALA A 131 3.68 -20.42 -24.63
CA ALA A 131 3.72 -21.61 -23.80
C ALA A 131 2.36 -22.06 -23.23
N HIS A 132 1.44 -21.14 -22.94
CA HIS A 132 0.21 -21.44 -22.18
C HIS A 132 -1.10 -21.14 -22.93
N GLY A 133 -1.05 -20.51 -24.10
CA GLY A 133 -2.26 -20.11 -24.83
C GLY A 133 -3.10 -19.09 -24.06
N ALA A 134 -4.44 -19.24 -24.10
CA ALA A 134 -5.39 -18.29 -23.50
C ALA A 134 -5.90 -18.67 -22.10
N GLU A 135 -5.48 -19.80 -21.53
CA GLU A 135 -6.11 -20.40 -20.34
C GLU A 135 -5.55 -19.91 -19.00
N ALA A 136 -4.62 -18.95 -18.99
CA ALA A 136 -3.91 -18.54 -17.78
C ALA A 136 -3.71 -17.02 -17.67
N TYR A 137 -4.76 -16.26 -18.03
CA TYR A 137 -4.85 -14.81 -17.94
C TYR A 137 -5.82 -14.38 -16.82
N PRO A 138 -5.67 -13.16 -16.28
CA PRO A 138 -4.70 -12.12 -16.63
C PRO A 138 -3.32 -12.31 -16.02
N LEU A 139 -2.27 -11.83 -16.69
CA LEU A 139 -0.96 -11.57 -16.08
C LEU A 139 -1.01 -10.26 -15.29
N ILE A 140 -0.44 -10.22 -14.10
CA ILE A 140 -0.45 -9.06 -13.20
C ILE A 140 0.98 -8.56 -12.99
N SER A 141 1.19 -7.25 -13.20
CA SER A 141 2.45 -6.59 -12.91
C SER A 141 2.88 -6.75 -11.45
N SER A 142 4.14 -7.09 -11.22
CA SER A 142 4.77 -7.15 -9.89
C SER A 142 5.49 -5.85 -9.50
N SER A 143 5.43 -4.82 -10.33
CA SER A 143 6.11 -3.53 -10.12
C SER A 143 5.68 -2.82 -8.82
N CYS A 144 4.40 -2.92 -8.46
CA CYS A 144 3.84 -2.33 -7.25
C CYS A 144 3.87 -3.32 -6.07
N PRO A 145 4.74 -3.09 -5.06
CA PRO A 145 4.95 -4.07 -3.99
C PRO A 145 3.80 -4.11 -2.99
N VAL A 146 2.98 -3.06 -2.96
CA VAL A 146 1.76 -3.03 -2.18
C VAL A 146 0.75 -4.02 -2.77
N VAL A 147 0.65 -4.11 -4.10
CA VAL A 147 -0.27 -5.02 -4.78
C VAL A 147 0.21 -6.46 -4.64
N THR A 148 1.51 -6.73 -4.83
CA THR A 148 2.04 -8.09 -4.62
C THR A 148 1.78 -8.57 -3.19
N ARG A 149 1.96 -7.72 -2.19
CA ARG A 149 1.67 -8.06 -0.78
C ARG A 149 0.18 -8.15 -0.47
N LEU A 150 -0.65 -7.33 -1.10
CA LEU A 150 -2.11 -7.45 -1.00
C LEU A 150 -2.54 -8.84 -1.50
N ILE A 151 -2.01 -9.29 -2.63
CA ILE A 151 -2.24 -10.63 -3.17
C ILE A 151 -1.76 -11.70 -2.19
N GLN A 152 -0.55 -11.57 -1.61
CA GLN A 152 -0.07 -12.50 -0.58
C GLN A 152 -1.03 -12.68 0.61
N VAL A 153 -1.66 -11.58 1.02
CA VAL A 153 -2.42 -11.48 2.28
C VAL A 153 -3.90 -11.80 2.09
N ARG A 154 -4.51 -11.32 0.99
CA ARG A 154 -5.96 -11.41 0.73
C ARG A 154 -6.34 -12.28 -0.46
N PHE A 155 -5.49 -12.39 -1.48
CA PHE A 155 -5.82 -13.06 -2.76
C PHE A 155 -4.75 -14.11 -3.13
N PRO A 156 -4.38 -15.04 -2.23
CA PRO A 156 -3.24 -15.94 -2.47
C PRO A 156 -3.43 -16.87 -3.68
N SER A 157 -4.67 -17.10 -4.13
CA SER A 157 -4.98 -17.85 -5.34
C SER A 157 -4.41 -17.19 -6.61
N LEU A 158 -4.25 -15.85 -6.59
CA LEU A 158 -3.74 -15.04 -7.71
C LEU A 158 -2.22 -14.88 -7.72
N LEU A 159 -1.49 -15.53 -6.80
CA LEU A 159 -0.02 -15.51 -6.82
C LEU A 159 0.59 -16.00 -8.14
N PRO A 160 0.07 -17.05 -8.81
CA PRO A 160 0.57 -17.49 -10.12
C PRO A 160 0.39 -16.45 -11.23
N ASN A 161 -0.56 -15.52 -11.09
CA ASN A 161 -0.79 -14.46 -12.08
C ASN A 161 0.29 -13.36 -12.03
N LEU A 162 1.06 -13.26 -10.94
CA LEU A 162 2.13 -12.25 -10.82
C LEU A 162 3.32 -12.58 -11.73
N ILE A 163 3.73 -11.63 -12.56
CA ILE A 163 4.93 -11.80 -13.38
C ILE A 163 6.20 -11.77 -12.51
N PRO A 164 7.22 -12.61 -12.80
CA PRO A 164 8.46 -12.67 -12.04
C PRO A 164 9.52 -11.66 -12.51
N VAL A 165 9.09 -10.54 -13.10
CA VAL A 165 10.00 -9.52 -13.65
C VAL A 165 10.42 -8.56 -12.55
N ASP A 166 11.73 -8.26 -12.46
CA ASP A 166 12.26 -7.32 -11.50
C ASP A 166 11.67 -5.92 -11.66
N PRO A 167 11.26 -5.29 -10.55
CA PRO A 167 10.79 -3.93 -10.57
C PRO A 167 11.95 -2.96 -10.93
N PRO A 168 11.66 -1.82 -11.58
CA PRO A 168 12.70 -0.96 -12.17
C PRO A 168 13.83 -0.52 -11.23
N TYR A 169 13.55 -0.30 -9.94
CA TYR A 169 14.57 0.11 -8.97
C TYR A 169 15.59 -1.00 -8.66
N ILE A 170 15.18 -2.28 -8.73
CA ILE A 170 16.08 -3.43 -8.63
C ILE A 170 16.88 -3.58 -9.92
N THR A 171 16.23 -3.43 -11.07
CA THR A 171 16.90 -3.41 -12.38
C THR A 171 17.98 -2.32 -12.44
N ALA A 172 17.69 -1.10 -11.96
CA ALA A 172 18.65 0.00 -11.90
C ALA A 172 19.87 -0.35 -11.03
N ALA A 173 19.64 -0.95 -9.86
CA ALA A 173 20.71 -1.37 -8.96
C ALA A 173 21.58 -2.49 -9.57
N LYS A 174 20.96 -3.54 -10.13
CA LYS A 174 21.66 -4.62 -10.84
C LYS A 174 22.51 -4.08 -11.99
N PHE A 175 21.96 -3.14 -12.75
CA PHE A 175 22.62 -2.51 -13.88
C PHE A 175 23.86 -1.71 -13.45
N PHE A 176 23.72 -0.84 -12.44
CA PHE A 176 24.83 -0.10 -11.86
C PHE A 176 25.94 -1.04 -11.36
N LEU A 177 25.57 -2.03 -10.54
CA LEU A 177 26.52 -2.97 -9.94
C LEU A 177 27.26 -3.80 -10.99
N ARG A 178 26.61 -4.13 -12.11
CA ARG A 178 27.25 -4.86 -13.21
C ARG A 178 28.19 -3.97 -14.01
N GLN A 179 27.72 -2.80 -14.46
CA GLN A 179 28.44 -2.01 -15.45
C GLN A 179 29.48 -1.08 -14.84
N ARG A 180 29.18 -0.53 -13.66
CA ARG A 180 29.94 0.60 -13.12
C ARG A 180 30.83 0.21 -11.96
N LEU A 181 30.36 -0.64 -11.05
CA LEU A 181 31.15 -1.07 -9.88
C LEU A 181 32.55 -1.62 -10.26
N PRO A 182 32.72 -2.47 -11.30
CA PRO A 182 34.05 -2.97 -11.68
C PRO A 182 35.02 -1.86 -12.13
N ALA A 183 34.50 -0.75 -12.64
CA ALA A 183 35.30 0.39 -13.12
C ALA A 183 35.69 1.37 -12.00
N LEU A 184 35.09 1.27 -10.81
CA LEU A 184 35.33 2.22 -9.70
C LEU A 184 36.56 1.89 -8.86
N ASN A 185 37.14 0.69 -8.99
CA ASN A 185 38.21 0.19 -8.11
C ASN A 185 37.87 0.29 -6.61
N LEU A 186 36.60 0.11 -6.25
CA LEU A 186 36.08 0.11 -4.88
C LEU A 186 35.42 -1.23 -4.58
N SER A 187 35.44 -1.66 -3.31
CA SER A 187 34.66 -2.82 -2.89
C SER A 187 33.18 -2.47 -2.80
N ARG A 188 32.30 -3.48 -2.87
CA ARG A 188 30.84 -3.30 -2.81
C ARG A 188 30.41 -2.54 -1.55
N GLU A 189 31.05 -2.78 -0.42
CA GLU A 189 30.75 -2.19 0.89
C GLU A 189 31.14 -0.70 0.98
N GLN A 190 32.07 -0.26 0.13
CA GLN A 190 32.48 1.15 0.04
C GLN A 190 31.52 1.97 -0.82
N VAL A 191 30.65 1.31 -1.58
CA VAL A 191 29.69 1.95 -2.48
C VAL A 191 28.30 1.86 -1.88
N GLY A 192 27.67 3.01 -1.66
CA GLY A 192 26.31 3.10 -1.14
C GLY A 192 25.32 3.39 -2.26
N VAL A 193 24.40 2.47 -2.51
CA VAL A 193 23.34 2.60 -3.50
C VAL A 193 22.02 2.95 -2.80
N PHE A 194 21.48 4.13 -3.08
CA PHE A 194 20.30 4.67 -2.40
C PHE A 194 19.12 4.88 -3.33
N PHE A 195 18.00 4.21 -3.05
CA PHE A 195 16.76 4.42 -3.80
C PHE A 195 15.97 5.62 -3.26
N ILE A 196 15.72 6.61 -4.11
CA ILE A 196 14.88 7.76 -3.75
C ILE A 196 13.43 7.41 -4.07
N THR A 197 12.64 7.13 -3.03
CA THR A 197 11.39 6.39 -3.14
C THR A 197 10.13 7.23 -2.83
N PRO A 198 9.04 7.06 -3.59
CA PRO A 198 7.71 7.59 -3.26
C PRO A 198 6.92 6.69 -2.29
N CYS A 199 7.44 5.51 -1.94
CA CYS A 199 6.65 4.41 -1.37
C CYS A 199 7.32 3.77 -0.14
N PRO A 200 6.60 3.64 0.99
CA PRO A 200 7.13 2.95 2.17
C PRO A 200 7.27 1.44 1.97
N ALA A 201 6.39 0.80 1.20
CA ALA A 201 6.52 -0.63 0.91
C ALA A 201 7.81 -1.00 0.18
N LYS A 202 8.36 -0.11 -0.65
CA LYS A 202 9.68 -0.30 -1.29
C LYS A 202 10.82 -0.27 -0.26
N ILE A 203 10.71 0.55 0.78
CA ILE A 203 11.67 0.55 1.89
C ILE A 203 11.61 -0.80 2.61
N THR A 204 10.40 -1.31 2.87
CA THR A 204 10.22 -2.63 3.47
C THR A 204 10.80 -3.73 2.55
N ASP A 205 10.57 -3.69 1.24
CA ASP A 205 11.14 -4.72 0.33
C ASP A 205 12.66 -4.73 0.40
N LEU A 206 13.28 -3.54 0.34
CA LEU A 206 14.72 -3.39 0.45
C LEU A 206 15.25 -3.96 1.76
N ASN A 207 14.61 -3.62 2.87
CA ASN A 207 15.01 -4.09 4.20
C ASN A 207 14.96 -5.61 4.39
N ASN A 208 14.13 -6.32 3.61
CA ASN A 208 13.92 -7.76 3.78
C ASN A 208 14.53 -8.61 2.64
N TYR A 209 14.69 -8.06 1.44
CA TYR A 209 15.01 -8.84 0.23
C TYR A 209 16.04 -8.18 -0.70
N GLY A 210 16.33 -6.88 -0.53
CA GLY A 210 17.09 -6.09 -1.52
C GLY A 210 18.37 -5.45 -1.00
N LYS A 211 18.72 -5.60 0.29
CA LYS A 211 19.89 -4.95 0.91
C LYS A 211 21.22 -5.24 0.22
N GLN A 212 21.34 -6.41 -0.41
CA GLN A 212 22.53 -6.79 -1.18
C GLN A 212 22.72 -5.94 -2.44
N LEU A 213 21.64 -5.40 -3.01
CA LEU A 213 21.67 -4.58 -4.23
C LEU A 213 21.56 -3.08 -3.94
N VAL A 214 20.77 -2.70 -2.94
CA VAL A 214 20.48 -1.31 -2.58
C VAL A 214 20.63 -1.17 -1.08
N ASP A 215 21.57 -0.32 -0.66
CA ASP A 215 21.98 -0.18 0.73
C ASP A 215 21.00 0.63 1.58
N GLY A 216 20.26 1.55 0.95
CA GLY A 216 19.30 2.37 1.67
C GLY A 216 18.20 2.96 0.79
N ALA A 217 17.18 3.52 1.44
CA ALA A 217 16.07 4.18 0.77
C ALA A 217 15.75 5.52 1.41
N ILE A 218 15.67 6.56 0.58
CA ILE A 218 15.43 7.93 1.03
C ILE A 218 14.06 8.41 0.51
N PRO A 219 13.14 8.81 1.39
CA PRO A 219 11.84 9.32 0.99
C PRO A 219 11.93 10.62 0.18
N ILE A 220 11.12 10.75 -0.87
CA ILE A 220 11.06 11.96 -1.71
C ILE A 220 10.74 13.22 -0.87
N ASN A 221 9.78 13.15 0.04
CA ASN A 221 9.39 14.27 0.91
C ASN A 221 10.51 14.75 1.85
N VAL A 222 11.45 13.87 2.23
CA VAL A 222 12.64 14.23 3.02
C VAL A 222 13.63 15.04 2.18
N LEU A 223 13.79 14.70 0.90
CA LEU A 223 14.68 15.42 -0.01
C LEU A 223 14.08 16.72 -0.54
N PHE A 224 12.76 16.80 -0.63
CA PHE A 224 12.04 17.88 -1.31
C PHE A 224 12.54 19.28 -0.92
N GLY A 225 12.62 19.58 0.38
CA GLY A 225 13.04 20.90 0.84
C GLY A 225 14.45 21.29 0.39
N LYS A 226 15.41 20.35 0.48
CA LYS A 226 16.81 20.58 0.10
C LYS A 226 16.98 20.69 -1.42
N VAL A 227 16.33 19.80 -2.19
CA VAL A 227 16.35 19.87 -3.66
C VAL A 227 15.72 21.17 -4.15
N ASN A 228 14.57 21.56 -3.58
CA ASN A 228 13.90 22.81 -3.96
C ASN A 228 14.78 24.04 -3.71
N GLN A 229 15.51 24.09 -2.59
CA GLN A 229 16.47 25.17 -2.32
C GLN A 229 17.61 25.23 -3.35
N LEU A 230 18.10 24.09 -3.82
CA LEU A 230 19.16 24.03 -4.84
C LEU A 230 18.65 24.45 -6.22
N LEU A 231 17.40 24.11 -6.57
CA LEU A 231 16.78 24.50 -7.84
C LEU A 231 16.63 26.03 -7.97
N PHE A 232 16.49 26.76 -6.85
CA PHE A 232 16.47 28.23 -6.84
C PHE A 232 17.85 28.88 -7.04
N ARG A 233 18.93 28.17 -6.72
CA ARG A 233 20.29 28.69 -6.90
C ARG A 233 20.64 28.64 -8.39
N LYS A 234 20.95 29.79 -8.98
CA LYS A 234 21.47 29.85 -10.35
C LYS A 234 22.86 29.21 -10.38
N GLY A 235 22.93 28.01 -10.96
CA GLY A 235 24.17 27.31 -11.27
C GLY A 235 23.85 26.17 -12.22
N ASP A 236 24.42 26.20 -13.42
CA ASP A 236 24.31 25.08 -14.35
C ASP A 236 25.30 24.00 -13.91
N SER A 237 24.80 23.02 -13.16
CA SER A 237 25.50 21.74 -13.05
C SER A 237 24.99 20.85 -14.18
N PRO A 238 25.85 20.44 -15.14
CA PRO A 238 25.44 19.57 -16.21
C PRO A 238 25.16 18.18 -15.65
N SER A 239 23.90 17.75 -15.64
CA SER A 239 23.52 16.35 -15.51
C SER A 239 22.90 15.90 -16.82
N VAL A 240 23.35 14.75 -17.32
CA VAL A 240 22.78 14.15 -18.53
C VAL A 240 21.65 13.22 -18.13
N ARG A 241 20.50 13.38 -18.79
CA ARG A 241 19.37 12.46 -18.69
C ARG A 241 19.53 11.38 -19.76
N GLU A 242 19.52 10.13 -19.34
CA GLU A 242 19.59 8.96 -20.21
C GLU A 242 18.21 8.41 -20.59
N SER A 243 17.25 8.67 -19.70
CA SER A 243 15.81 8.78 -19.93
C SER A 243 15.29 8.75 -21.37
N SER A 244 14.15 8.15 -21.68
CA SER A 244 13.19 8.69 -22.65
C SER A 244 11.87 9.01 -21.96
N GLY A 245 10.91 9.53 -22.71
CA GLY A 245 9.56 9.76 -22.21
C GLY A 245 8.85 8.47 -21.78
N VAL A 246 9.25 7.31 -22.34
CA VAL A 246 8.70 6.00 -21.97
C VAL A 246 8.98 5.71 -20.50
N GLY A 247 10.24 5.80 -20.07
CA GLY A 247 10.66 5.57 -18.69
C GLY A 247 10.11 6.60 -17.70
N ILE A 248 10.01 7.87 -18.11
CA ILE A 248 9.38 8.92 -17.28
C ILE A 248 7.89 8.62 -17.08
N GLY A 249 7.21 8.15 -18.13
CA GLY A 249 5.78 7.84 -18.13
C GLY A 249 5.36 6.79 -17.09
N TRP A 250 6.24 5.86 -16.74
CA TRP A 250 6.00 4.82 -15.71
C TRP A 250 5.62 5.35 -14.33
N ALA A 251 5.90 6.63 -14.03
CA ALA A 251 5.53 7.22 -12.74
C ALA A 251 4.02 7.38 -12.54
N ARG A 252 3.23 7.44 -13.62
CA ARG A 252 1.76 7.60 -13.55
C ARG A 252 1.04 6.28 -13.82
N ALA A 253 -0.19 6.18 -13.31
CA ALA A 253 -1.09 5.09 -13.68
C ALA A 253 -1.30 5.02 -15.20
N GLY A 254 -1.28 3.80 -15.73
CA GLY A 254 -1.34 3.50 -17.16
C GLY A 254 -0.05 3.83 -17.90
N GLY A 255 1.03 4.14 -17.18
CA GLY A 255 2.32 4.48 -17.77
C GLY A 255 3.09 3.24 -18.21
N GLU A 256 3.04 2.19 -17.39
CA GLU A 256 3.64 0.89 -17.68
C GLU A 256 2.90 0.21 -18.84
N ASN A 257 1.57 0.15 -18.81
CA ASN A 257 0.78 -0.40 -19.92
C ASN A 257 1.04 0.29 -21.25
N PHE A 258 1.15 1.63 -21.23
CA PHE A 258 1.45 2.40 -22.43
C PHE A 258 2.84 2.05 -23.01
N ALA A 259 3.80 1.71 -22.15
CA ALA A 259 5.13 1.29 -22.55
C ALA A 259 5.17 -0.17 -23.05
N VAL A 260 4.48 -1.07 -22.34
CA VAL A 260 4.42 -2.51 -22.64
C VAL A 260 3.66 -2.76 -23.95
N LYS A 261 2.56 -2.04 -24.19
CA LYS A 261 1.72 -2.19 -25.40
C LYS A 261 1.25 -3.62 -25.66
N SER A 262 0.84 -4.32 -24.59
CA SER A 262 0.07 -5.56 -24.70
C SER A 262 -1.29 -5.26 -25.36
N GLU A 263 -1.84 -6.25 -26.07
CA GLU A 263 -3.04 -6.07 -26.93
C GLU A 263 -4.27 -5.74 -26.10
N ASN A 264 -4.55 -6.56 -25.08
CA ASN A 264 -5.66 -6.40 -24.16
C ASN A 264 -5.12 -6.11 -22.76
N ALA A 265 -4.69 -4.86 -22.53
CA ALA A 265 -4.13 -4.43 -21.25
C ALA A 265 -5.06 -3.50 -20.48
N MET A 266 -5.13 -3.68 -19.17
CA MET A 266 -5.93 -2.84 -18.26
C MET A 266 -5.03 -2.19 -17.21
N ALA A 267 -5.26 -0.90 -16.93
CA ALA A 267 -4.60 -0.19 -15.83
C ALA A 267 -5.62 0.17 -14.76
N VAL A 268 -5.30 -0.13 -13.50
CA VAL A 268 -6.10 0.24 -12.33
C VAL A 268 -5.23 0.94 -11.30
N ASP A 269 -5.75 2.00 -10.69
CA ASP A 269 -5.08 2.71 -9.62
C ASP A 269 -5.98 2.99 -8.43
N GLY A 270 -5.37 3.10 -7.26
CA GLY A 270 -6.05 3.25 -5.98
C GLY A 270 -6.41 1.90 -5.37
N ILE A 271 -5.98 1.69 -4.12
CA ILE A 271 -6.00 0.38 -3.47
C ILE A 271 -7.41 -0.24 -3.38
N GLN A 272 -8.45 0.57 -3.24
CA GLN A 272 -9.84 0.07 -3.20
C GLN A 272 -10.29 -0.46 -4.57
N ASN A 273 -9.93 0.24 -5.65
CA ASN A 273 -10.21 -0.23 -7.01
C ASN A 273 -9.41 -1.48 -7.34
N VAL A 274 -8.16 -1.56 -6.87
CA VAL A 274 -7.33 -2.76 -7.01
C VAL A 274 -7.96 -3.94 -6.29
N VAL A 275 -8.43 -3.76 -5.04
CA VAL A 275 -9.14 -4.81 -4.29
C VAL A 275 -10.35 -5.31 -5.06
N ALA A 276 -11.23 -4.42 -5.52
CA ALA A 276 -12.41 -4.80 -6.30
C ALA A 276 -12.04 -5.53 -7.60
N LEU A 277 -10.97 -5.10 -8.29
CA LEU A 277 -10.51 -5.78 -9.49
C LEU A 277 -9.98 -7.20 -9.18
N LEU A 278 -9.18 -7.36 -8.12
CA LEU A 278 -8.67 -8.67 -7.73
C LEU A 278 -9.80 -9.64 -7.35
N GLU A 279 -10.88 -9.16 -6.71
CA GLU A 279 -12.08 -9.96 -6.43
C GLU A 279 -12.75 -10.46 -7.73
N GLU A 280 -12.82 -9.62 -8.77
CA GLU A 280 -13.34 -10.02 -10.08
C GLU A 280 -12.44 -11.03 -10.81
N ILE A 281 -11.11 -10.93 -10.63
CA ILE A 281 -10.14 -11.90 -11.18
C ILE A 281 -10.28 -13.26 -10.47
N GLU A 282 -10.41 -13.30 -9.14
CA GLU A 282 -10.65 -14.57 -8.42
C GLU A 282 -11.97 -15.25 -8.81
N MET A 283 -12.94 -14.48 -9.34
CA MET A 283 -14.20 -14.99 -9.88
C MET A 283 -14.10 -15.36 -11.38
N ASP A 284 -12.89 -15.43 -11.94
CA ASP A 284 -12.62 -15.78 -13.34
C ASP A 284 -13.30 -14.86 -14.38
N LYS A 285 -13.64 -13.61 -14.02
CA LYS A 285 -14.41 -12.72 -14.92
C LYS A 285 -13.58 -11.95 -15.95
N LEU A 286 -12.26 -12.03 -15.89
CA LEU A 286 -11.33 -11.17 -16.65
C LEU A 286 -10.28 -11.96 -17.44
N GLN A 287 -10.61 -13.17 -17.88
CA GLN A 287 -9.71 -14.03 -18.66
C GLN A 287 -9.41 -13.48 -20.08
N ASP A 288 -10.19 -12.52 -20.57
CA ASP A 288 -9.99 -11.81 -21.85
C ASP A 288 -8.95 -10.67 -21.77
N ILE A 289 -8.54 -10.29 -20.56
CA ILE A 289 -7.50 -9.30 -20.31
C ILE A 289 -6.15 -10.01 -20.20
N GLU A 290 -5.21 -9.69 -21.10
CA GLU A 290 -3.88 -10.30 -21.12
C GLU A 290 -3.00 -9.79 -19.98
N TYR A 291 -3.00 -8.47 -19.73
CA TYR A 291 -2.06 -7.82 -18.82
C TYR A 291 -2.70 -6.73 -17.96
N ILE A 292 -2.40 -6.75 -16.67
CA ILE A 292 -2.91 -5.79 -15.69
C ILE A 292 -1.78 -5.02 -15.00
N GLU A 293 -1.78 -3.71 -15.20
CA GLU A 293 -1.01 -2.75 -14.39
C GLU A 293 -1.87 -2.33 -13.19
N ALA A 294 -1.57 -2.89 -12.01
CA ALA A 294 -2.25 -2.54 -10.77
C ALA A 294 -1.39 -1.70 -9.83
N MET A 295 -1.86 -0.49 -9.50
CA MET A 295 -1.14 0.48 -8.69
C MET A 295 -1.92 0.87 -7.43
N ALA A 296 -1.33 0.68 -6.25
CA ALA A 296 -2.05 0.90 -4.99
C ALA A 296 -2.38 2.38 -4.72
N CYS A 297 -1.58 3.30 -5.25
CA CYS A 297 -1.72 4.73 -4.99
C CYS A 297 -2.56 5.40 -6.09
N PRO A 298 -3.43 6.37 -5.74
CA PRO A 298 -4.15 7.15 -6.73
C PRO A 298 -3.18 7.84 -7.70
N GLN A 299 -3.49 7.78 -8.99
CA GLN A 299 -2.70 8.33 -10.10
C GLN A 299 -1.33 7.66 -10.31
N GLY A 300 -1.05 6.54 -9.64
CA GLY A 300 0.22 5.81 -9.72
C GLY A 300 1.25 6.25 -8.68
N CYS A 301 2.54 6.01 -8.95
CA CYS A 301 3.62 6.32 -8.01
C CYS A 301 3.74 7.81 -7.67
N VAL A 302 3.29 8.70 -8.57
CA VAL A 302 3.20 10.15 -8.29
C VAL A 302 2.30 10.50 -7.11
N GLY A 303 1.35 9.63 -6.75
CA GLY A 303 0.50 9.78 -5.57
C GLY A 303 0.95 8.97 -4.36
N GLY A 304 2.18 8.47 -4.36
CA GLY A 304 2.75 7.67 -3.27
C GLY A 304 2.76 8.40 -1.93
N ALA A 305 2.67 7.66 -0.82
CA ALA A 305 2.58 8.24 0.52
C ALA A 305 3.80 9.10 0.95
N LEU A 306 4.92 9.01 0.23
CA LEU A 306 6.14 9.79 0.49
C LEU A 306 6.38 10.90 -0.53
N THR A 307 5.37 11.23 -1.35
CA THR A 307 5.39 12.35 -2.30
C THR A 307 4.87 13.64 -1.65
N VAL A 308 5.05 14.78 -2.32
CA VAL A 308 4.69 16.12 -1.79
C VAL A 308 3.63 16.81 -2.64
N GLU A 309 3.76 16.73 -3.97
CA GLU A 309 2.84 17.40 -4.88
C GLU A 309 1.48 16.69 -4.91
N ASN A 310 0.43 17.43 -5.24
CA ASN A 310 -0.89 16.86 -5.47
C ASN A 310 -0.83 15.77 -6.57
N PRO A 311 -1.36 14.55 -6.34
CA PRO A 311 -1.23 13.44 -7.28
C PRO A 311 -1.76 13.73 -8.70
N PHE A 312 -2.83 14.51 -8.81
CA PHE A 312 -3.43 14.85 -10.11
C PHE A 312 -2.57 15.86 -10.88
N VAL A 313 -2.03 16.85 -10.17
CA VAL A 313 -1.09 17.83 -10.72
C VAL A 313 0.19 17.12 -11.18
N ALA A 314 0.75 16.27 -10.32
CA ALA A 314 1.94 15.48 -10.61
C ALA A 314 1.73 14.55 -11.83
N ARG A 315 0.56 13.93 -11.98
CA ARG A 315 0.21 13.14 -13.18
C ARG A 315 0.25 13.97 -14.46
N VAL A 316 -0.28 15.20 -14.44
CA VAL A 316 -0.22 16.11 -15.59
C VAL A 316 1.22 16.46 -15.94
N MET A 317 2.06 16.72 -14.94
CA MET A 317 3.49 17.01 -15.14
C MET A 317 4.22 15.82 -15.78
N ILE A 318 4.06 14.61 -15.24
CA ILE A 318 4.66 13.40 -15.82
C ILE A 318 4.19 13.19 -17.25
N ARG A 319 2.90 13.37 -17.54
CA ARG A 319 2.39 13.23 -18.91
C ARG A 319 3.06 14.22 -19.86
N LYS A 320 3.17 15.50 -19.46
CA LYS A 320 3.84 16.53 -20.27
C LYS A 320 5.32 16.19 -20.52
N LEU A 321 6.04 15.79 -19.46
CA LEU A 321 7.44 15.37 -19.58
C LEU A 321 7.59 14.13 -20.47
N ALA A 322 6.76 13.11 -20.26
CA ALA A 322 6.78 11.90 -21.08
C ALA A 322 6.60 12.22 -22.57
N THR A 323 5.61 13.05 -22.93
CA THR A 323 5.42 13.47 -24.32
C THR A 323 6.60 14.30 -24.84
N GLN A 324 7.10 15.25 -24.05
CA GLN A 324 8.22 16.12 -24.43
C GLN A 324 9.51 15.32 -24.72
N TYR A 325 9.78 14.27 -23.94
CA TYR A 325 10.99 13.45 -24.08
C TYR A 325 10.77 12.17 -24.92
N GLY A 326 9.60 12.04 -25.56
CA GLY A 326 9.25 10.94 -26.46
C GLY A 326 8.86 9.66 -25.74
N ASP A 327 7.56 9.39 -25.65
CA ASP A 327 6.96 8.22 -24.98
C ASP A 327 6.36 7.19 -25.94
N GLN A 328 6.40 7.45 -27.25
CA GLN A 328 5.71 6.61 -28.23
C GLN A 328 6.45 5.31 -28.55
N ILE A 329 7.79 5.31 -28.53
CA ILE A 329 8.59 4.16 -28.96
C ILE A 329 9.78 4.00 -28.02
N LEU A 330 10.00 2.78 -27.52
CA LEU A 330 11.20 2.42 -26.77
C LEU A 330 12.46 2.71 -27.60
N PRO A 331 13.47 3.41 -27.05
CA PRO A 331 14.69 3.75 -27.77
C PRO A 331 15.43 2.51 -28.30
N ALA A 332 15.99 2.60 -29.51
CA ALA A 332 16.74 1.50 -30.11
C ALA A 332 17.94 1.06 -29.25
N LYS A 333 18.62 2.02 -28.62
CA LYS A 333 19.73 1.77 -27.67
C LYS A 333 19.30 0.87 -26.50
N VAL A 334 18.09 1.06 -25.97
CA VAL A 334 17.56 0.27 -24.85
C VAL A 334 17.28 -1.16 -25.30
N LYS A 335 16.65 -1.32 -26.46
CA LYS A 335 16.37 -2.66 -27.02
C LYS A 335 17.66 -3.44 -27.30
N ALA A 336 18.68 -2.76 -27.83
CA ALA A 336 19.99 -3.36 -28.07
C ALA A 336 20.65 -3.82 -26.77
N LEU A 337 20.67 -2.94 -25.77
CA LEU A 337 21.23 -3.24 -24.45
C LEU A 337 20.47 -4.37 -23.73
N TYR A 338 19.14 -4.39 -23.80
CA TYR A 338 18.34 -5.49 -23.25
C TYR A 338 18.72 -6.84 -23.86
N LYS A 339 18.91 -6.89 -25.18
CA LYS A 339 19.34 -8.11 -25.89
C LYS A 339 20.75 -8.54 -25.49
N GLU A 340 21.66 -7.60 -25.31
CA GLU A 340 23.03 -7.87 -24.84
C GLU A 340 23.01 -8.49 -23.44
N LEU A 341 22.31 -7.85 -22.50
CA LEU A 341 22.21 -8.31 -21.11
C LEU A 341 21.57 -9.70 -21.00
N THR A 342 20.49 -9.95 -21.75
CA THR A 342 19.81 -11.26 -21.72
C THR A 342 20.57 -12.35 -22.48
N LYS A 343 21.39 -12.01 -23.48
CA LYS A 343 22.28 -12.98 -24.13
C LYS A 343 23.35 -13.50 -23.16
N GLU A 344 23.92 -12.62 -22.34
CA GLU A 344 24.96 -12.99 -21.37
C GLU A 344 24.38 -13.62 -20.10
N GLN A 345 23.25 -13.09 -19.63
CA GLN A 345 22.57 -13.56 -18.43
C GLN A 345 21.05 -13.62 -18.69
N PRO A 346 20.52 -14.76 -19.16
CA PRO A 346 19.11 -14.90 -19.56
C PRO A 346 18.08 -14.50 -18.49
N ARG A 347 18.41 -14.69 -17.21
CA ARG A 347 17.56 -14.35 -16.06
C ARG A 347 17.91 -12.99 -15.42
N PHE A 348 18.61 -12.08 -16.12
CA PHE A 348 19.05 -10.81 -15.52
C PHE A 348 17.90 -10.00 -14.89
N PHE A 349 16.76 -9.95 -15.59
CA PHE A 349 15.55 -9.21 -15.22
C PHE A 349 14.48 -10.06 -14.52
N ILE A 350 14.77 -11.33 -14.24
CA ILE A 350 13.81 -12.25 -13.63
C ILE A 350 14.27 -12.55 -12.21
N HIS A 351 13.34 -12.50 -11.26
CA HIS A 351 13.61 -12.90 -9.89
C HIS A 351 13.11 -14.32 -9.60
N ASP A 352 13.89 -15.05 -8.83
CA ASP A 352 13.57 -16.43 -8.44
C ASP A 352 12.80 -16.50 -7.12
N GLN A 353 12.52 -15.33 -6.51
CA GLN A 353 11.78 -15.27 -5.26
C GLN A 353 10.35 -15.78 -5.47
N VAL A 354 10.09 -16.97 -4.94
CA VAL A 354 8.74 -17.44 -4.70
C VAL A 354 8.10 -16.48 -3.70
N ILE A 355 7.03 -15.82 -4.10
CA ILE A 355 6.26 -14.92 -3.25
C ILE A 355 5.32 -15.82 -2.41
N PRO A 356 5.62 -16.12 -1.13
CA PRO A 356 4.81 -17.07 -0.39
C PRO A 356 3.44 -16.47 -0.05
N ALA A 357 2.41 -17.31 -0.06
CA ALA A 357 1.12 -16.96 0.52
C ALA A 357 1.29 -16.64 2.02
N LYS A 358 0.64 -15.58 2.47
CA LYS A 358 0.60 -15.15 3.88
C LYS A 358 -0.84 -14.94 4.30
N PRO A 359 -1.69 -16.00 4.27
CA PRO A 359 -3.07 -15.88 4.68
C PRO A 359 -3.13 -15.44 6.14
N VAL A 360 -3.78 -14.30 6.35
CA VAL A 360 -3.77 -13.57 7.62
C VAL A 360 -4.88 -14.05 8.56
N LEU A 361 -5.93 -14.64 8.02
CA LEU A 361 -7.00 -15.30 8.77
C LEU A 361 -6.49 -16.64 9.35
N LYS A 362 -5.59 -16.56 10.33
CA LYS A 362 -5.21 -17.68 11.19
C LYS A 362 -5.71 -17.40 12.59
N LEU A 363 -6.90 -17.92 12.89
CA LEU A 363 -7.51 -17.75 14.21
C LEU A 363 -6.79 -18.56 15.30
N ASP A 364 -6.14 -19.66 14.91
CA ASP A 364 -5.32 -20.49 15.79
C ASP A 364 -4.27 -21.26 14.96
N GLY A 365 -3.20 -21.73 15.62
CA GLY A 365 -2.22 -22.63 15.01
C GLY A 365 -2.72 -24.07 14.90
N ASP A 366 -3.69 -24.45 15.74
CA ASP A 366 -4.38 -25.73 15.72
C ASP A 366 -5.65 -25.64 14.86
N LEU A 367 -5.81 -26.54 13.89
CA LEU A 367 -6.93 -26.51 12.93
C LEU A 367 -8.29 -26.66 13.63
N THR A 368 -8.41 -27.55 14.61
CA THR A 368 -9.67 -27.81 15.32
C THR A 368 -10.08 -26.58 16.14
N LYS A 369 -9.13 -25.95 16.83
CA LYS A 369 -9.37 -24.69 17.53
C LYS A 369 -9.72 -23.56 16.57
N ALA A 370 -9.04 -23.47 15.43
CA ALA A 370 -9.32 -22.45 14.42
C ALA A 370 -10.75 -22.57 13.87
N ILE A 371 -11.24 -23.79 13.58
CA ILE A 371 -12.62 -24.04 13.15
C ILE A 371 -13.62 -23.64 14.25
N THR A 372 -13.34 -23.99 15.51
CA THR A 372 -14.19 -23.63 16.64
C THR A 372 -14.30 -22.11 16.79
N LYS A 373 -13.16 -21.41 16.73
CA LYS A 373 -13.09 -19.95 16.75
C LYS A 373 -13.81 -19.32 15.56
N LEU A 374 -13.75 -19.93 14.38
CA LEU A 374 -14.46 -19.44 13.20
C LEU A 374 -15.97 -19.53 13.38
N ASN A 375 -16.49 -20.63 13.93
CA ASN A 375 -17.92 -20.76 14.24
C ASN A 375 -18.38 -19.72 15.27
N GLN A 376 -17.58 -19.50 16.33
CA GLN A 376 -17.86 -18.45 17.32
C GLN A 376 -17.86 -17.06 16.70
N LEU A 377 -16.93 -16.79 15.78
CA LEU A 377 -16.86 -15.52 15.06
C LEU A 377 -18.14 -15.28 14.27
N GLU A 378 -18.59 -16.26 13.48
CA GLU A 378 -19.84 -16.12 12.71
C GLU A 378 -21.05 -15.90 13.64
N GLU A 379 -21.13 -16.60 14.77
CA GLU A 379 -22.20 -16.37 15.76
C GLU A 379 -22.16 -14.93 16.31
N ILE A 380 -20.99 -14.42 16.67
CA ILE A 380 -20.84 -13.05 17.18
C ILE A 380 -21.19 -12.03 16.10
N VAL A 381 -20.81 -12.26 14.83
CA VAL A 381 -21.15 -11.37 13.72
C VAL A 381 -22.67 -11.21 13.59
N THR A 382 -23.46 -12.26 13.76
CA THR A 382 -24.94 -12.17 13.72
C THR A 382 -25.54 -11.31 14.83
N LYS A 383 -24.83 -11.15 15.95
CA LYS A 383 -25.26 -10.32 17.10
C LYS A 383 -24.85 -8.86 16.94
N LEU A 384 -23.89 -8.57 16.07
CA LEU A 384 -23.40 -7.21 15.85
C LEU A 384 -24.26 -6.48 14.80
N PRO A 385 -24.33 -5.13 14.85
CA PRO A 385 -25.26 -4.35 14.04
C PRO A 385 -24.89 -4.27 12.55
N GLY A 386 -23.69 -4.69 12.14
CA GLY A 386 -23.26 -4.66 10.73
C GLY A 386 -23.02 -3.26 10.14
N ILE A 387 -22.94 -2.21 10.95
CA ILE A 387 -22.82 -0.81 10.49
C ILE A 387 -21.38 -0.44 10.10
N ASP A 388 -20.38 -1.16 10.62
CA ASP A 388 -18.95 -0.93 10.36
C ASP A 388 -18.49 0.52 10.66
N CYS A 389 -19.07 1.10 11.72
CA CYS A 389 -18.82 2.50 12.08
C CYS A 389 -17.42 2.78 12.64
N GLY A 390 -16.70 1.75 13.11
CA GLY A 390 -15.36 1.86 13.68
C GLY A 390 -15.27 2.40 15.12
N ALA A 391 -16.40 2.66 15.80
CA ALA A 391 -16.42 3.31 17.12
C ALA A 391 -15.73 2.49 18.22
N CYS A 392 -15.79 1.16 18.16
CA CYS A 392 -15.09 0.25 19.08
C CYS A 392 -13.58 0.17 18.82
N GLY A 393 -13.06 0.88 17.81
CA GLY A 393 -11.66 0.83 17.41
C GLY A 393 -11.30 -0.35 16.50
N SER A 394 -12.27 -1.12 16.02
CA SER A 394 -12.09 -2.16 15.00
C SER A 394 -12.69 -1.73 13.67
N PRO A 395 -12.05 -2.00 12.51
CA PRO A 395 -12.49 -1.51 11.18
C PRO A 395 -13.94 -1.84 10.83
N THR A 396 -14.33 -3.09 11.07
CA THR A 396 -15.64 -3.66 10.73
C THR A 396 -16.20 -4.45 11.93
N CYS A 397 -17.49 -4.75 11.91
CA CYS A 397 -18.15 -5.61 12.91
C CYS A 397 -17.53 -7.01 12.88
N ARG A 398 -17.17 -7.52 11.70
CA ARG A 398 -16.43 -8.79 11.56
C ARG A 398 -15.05 -8.71 12.20
N SER A 399 -14.32 -7.61 12.02
CA SER A 399 -13.06 -7.35 12.71
C SER A 399 -13.22 -7.28 14.24
N LEU A 400 -14.30 -6.69 14.76
CA LEU A 400 -14.59 -6.70 16.20
C LEU A 400 -14.90 -8.12 16.69
N ALA A 401 -15.70 -8.90 15.95
CA ALA A 401 -15.99 -10.29 16.27
C ALA A 401 -14.72 -11.14 16.33
N GLU A 402 -13.80 -10.93 15.38
CA GLU A 402 -12.47 -11.53 15.41
C GLU A 402 -11.71 -11.15 16.68
N ASP A 403 -11.68 -9.86 17.05
CA ASP A 403 -11.00 -9.42 18.26
C ASP A 403 -11.61 -10.05 19.52
N ILE A 404 -12.94 -10.24 19.58
CA ILE A 404 -13.62 -10.89 20.71
C ILE A 404 -13.21 -12.36 20.83
N VAL A 405 -13.22 -13.11 19.72
CA VAL A 405 -12.81 -14.52 19.68
C VAL A 405 -11.33 -14.70 20.07
N GLN A 406 -10.51 -13.68 19.81
CA GLN A 406 -9.11 -13.64 20.24
C GLN A 406 -8.89 -13.10 21.66
N ASN A 407 -9.97 -12.81 22.42
CA ASN A 407 -9.93 -12.22 23.76
C ASN A 407 -9.28 -10.82 23.82
N ASN A 408 -9.30 -10.08 22.72
CA ASN A 408 -8.77 -8.71 22.59
C ASN A 408 -9.87 -7.63 22.66
N ALA A 409 -11.13 -8.03 22.81
CA ALA A 409 -12.30 -7.17 22.88
C ALA A 409 -13.47 -7.88 23.58
N GLN A 410 -14.49 -7.12 23.94
CA GLN A 410 -15.75 -7.61 24.48
C GLN A 410 -16.92 -7.18 23.59
N LEU A 411 -18.04 -7.90 23.65
CA LEU A 411 -19.24 -7.57 22.87
C LEU A 411 -19.75 -6.15 23.21
N THR A 412 -19.62 -5.75 24.47
CA THR A 412 -19.95 -4.43 25.01
C THR A 412 -19.02 -3.31 24.57
N ASP A 413 -17.89 -3.60 23.90
CA ASP A 413 -17.10 -2.55 23.23
C ASP A 413 -17.88 -1.94 22.06
N CYS A 414 -18.88 -2.64 21.53
CA CYS A 414 -19.86 -2.06 20.63
C CYS A 414 -20.83 -1.18 21.41
N ILE A 415 -20.77 0.13 21.18
CA ILE A 415 -21.62 1.12 21.87
C ILE A 415 -23.11 0.86 21.71
N ILE A 416 -23.53 0.28 20.58
CA ILE A 416 -24.94 -0.07 20.33
C ILE A 416 -25.36 -1.22 21.24
N ILE A 417 -24.56 -2.29 21.30
CA ILE A 417 -24.84 -3.44 22.17
C ILE A 417 -24.77 -3.03 23.65
N LEU A 418 -23.78 -2.22 24.03
CA LEU A 418 -23.69 -1.69 25.39
C LEU A 418 -24.95 -0.93 25.78
N ARG A 419 -25.45 -0.07 24.89
CA ARG A 419 -26.66 0.72 25.13
C ARG A 419 -27.89 -0.18 25.27
N GLU A 420 -28.07 -1.14 24.39
CA GLU A 420 -29.18 -2.11 24.47
C GLU A 420 -29.17 -2.88 25.80
N GLN A 421 -28.00 -3.37 26.23
CA GLN A 421 -27.85 -4.07 27.51
C GLN A 421 -28.10 -3.15 28.72
N LEU A 422 -27.70 -1.88 28.65
CA LEU A 422 -27.99 -0.89 29.70
C LEU A 422 -29.49 -0.60 29.80
N GLU A 423 -30.19 -0.49 28.66
CA GLU A 423 -31.65 -0.30 28.62
C GLU A 423 -32.39 -1.51 29.23
N GLU A 424 -31.96 -2.74 28.91
CA GLU A 424 -32.52 -3.96 29.51
C GLU A 424 -32.25 -4.02 31.02
N LEU A 425 -31.03 -3.70 31.46
CA LEU A 425 -30.68 -3.67 32.88
C LEU A 425 -31.50 -2.62 33.64
N ALA A 426 -31.69 -1.43 33.06
CA ALA A 426 -32.50 -0.38 33.63
C ALA A 426 -33.97 -0.81 33.81
N GLN A 427 -34.55 -1.51 32.82
CA GLN A 427 -35.90 -2.08 32.95
C GLN A 427 -35.97 -3.12 34.07
N ARG A 428 -34.99 -4.03 34.17
CA ARG A 428 -34.95 -5.04 35.25
C ARG A 428 -34.83 -4.40 36.63
N LEU A 429 -34.00 -3.38 36.77
CA LEU A 429 -33.85 -2.62 38.02
C LEU A 429 -35.16 -1.90 38.41
N LEU A 430 -35.87 -1.34 37.43
CA LEU A 430 -37.17 -0.70 37.66
C LEU A 430 -38.21 -1.72 38.16
N VAL A 431 -38.26 -2.89 37.54
CA VAL A 431 -39.15 -3.99 37.98
C VAL A 431 -38.81 -4.41 39.41
N LEU A 432 -37.53 -4.64 39.71
CA LEU A 432 -37.09 -5.03 41.06
C LEU A 432 -37.43 -3.98 42.12
N ALA A 433 -37.29 -2.69 41.79
CA ALA A 433 -37.64 -1.60 42.71
C ALA A 433 -39.15 -1.51 43.00
N GLN A 434 -39.99 -2.02 42.10
CA GLN A 434 -41.45 -2.08 42.28
C GLN A 434 -41.90 -3.28 43.11
N ILE A 435 -41.03 -4.28 43.34
CA ILE A 435 -41.35 -5.45 44.16
C ILE A 435 -41.42 -5.01 45.62
N ARG A 436 -42.62 -5.04 46.20
CA ARG A 436 -42.82 -4.90 47.65
C ARG A 436 -42.96 -6.28 48.30
N PRO A 437 -42.19 -6.58 49.37
CA PRO A 437 -42.39 -7.79 50.16
C PRO A 437 -43.82 -7.82 50.73
N PRO A 438 -44.46 -8.98 50.83
CA PRO A 438 -45.79 -9.10 51.44
C PRO A 438 -45.89 -8.54 52.87
N ALA A 439 -44.75 -8.46 53.58
CA ALA A 439 -44.65 -7.88 54.92
C ALA A 439 -44.72 -6.34 54.95
N MET A 440 -44.47 -5.66 53.83
CA MET A 440 -44.67 -4.21 53.69
C MET A 440 -46.12 -4.00 53.25
N GLY A 441 -46.99 -3.67 54.20
CA GLY A 441 -48.45 -3.68 54.08
C GLY A 441 -49.03 -3.11 52.78
N TRP A 442 -50.11 -3.75 52.32
CA TRP A 442 -50.83 -3.38 51.11
C TRP A 442 -51.56 -2.05 51.37
N GLU A 443 -51.28 -1.00 50.60
CA GLU A 443 -52.18 0.15 50.53
C GLU A 443 -53.42 -0.26 49.74
N THR A 444 -54.41 -0.82 50.44
CA THR A 444 -55.76 -0.95 49.91
C THR A 444 -56.41 0.44 49.90
N GLY A 445 -56.60 1.06 48.74
CA GLY A 445 -57.37 2.30 48.69
C GLY A 445 -57.61 2.93 47.32
N ARG A 446 -58.69 2.51 46.64
CA ARG A 446 -59.89 3.35 46.42
C ARG A 446 -60.96 2.59 45.64
N LYS A 447 -62.05 2.23 46.33
CA LYS A 447 -63.37 2.03 45.75
C LYS A 447 -64.09 3.37 45.74
N GLY A 448 -64.63 3.74 44.57
CA GLY A 448 -65.86 4.54 44.46
C GLY A 448 -65.68 6.01 44.11
N GLU A 449 -65.86 6.34 42.84
CA GLU A 449 -66.76 7.43 42.44
C GLU A 449 -67.50 7.01 41.17
N LYS A 450 -68.83 7.02 41.25
CA LYS A 450 -69.78 6.83 40.15
C LYS A 450 -69.82 8.10 39.30
N ASN A 451 -69.85 7.98 37.98
CA ASN A 451 -70.87 8.55 37.09
C ASN A 451 -70.48 8.34 35.62
N ASP A 452 -71.23 7.49 34.92
CA ASP A 452 -71.49 7.55 33.48
C ASP A 452 -72.69 8.51 33.25
N PRO A 453 -73.08 8.88 32.02
CA PRO A 453 -72.33 9.00 30.75
C PRO A 453 -72.65 10.33 30.02
N GLU A 454 -71.81 10.82 29.10
CA GLU A 454 -72.29 11.64 27.96
C GLU A 454 -71.20 11.86 26.90
N GLY A 455 -71.47 11.38 25.68
CA GLY A 455 -71.44 12.26 24.52
C GLY A 455 -70.14 12.49 23.76
N ILE A 456 -70.16 11.99 22.51
CA ILE A 456 -69.73 12.66 21.27
C ILE A 456 -68.28 12.45 20.83
N GLY A 457 -68.16 11.83 19.64
CA GLY A 457 -67.39 12.44 18.57
C GLY A 457 -66.23 11.65 17.99
N ARG A 458 -66.50 10.89 16.93
CA ARG A 458 -65.51 10.60 15.88
C ARG A 458 -65.05 11.91 15.23
N GLY A 459 -63.79 11.96 14.79
CA GLY A 459 -63.31 12.99 13.87
C GLY A 459 -61.81 12.84 13.58
N ASP A 460 -61.53 12.17 12.46
CA ASP A 460 -60.36 12.16 11.58
C ASP A 460 -58.95 11.76 12.08
#